data_AF-A0A2T4U9S8-F1
#
_entry.id   AF-A0A2T4U9S8-F1
#
_cell.length_a   1.000
_cell.length_b   1.000
_cell.length_c   1.000
_cell.angle_alpha   90.00
_cell.angle_beta   90.00
_cell.angle_gamma   90.00
#
_symmetry.space_group_name_H-M   'P 1'
#
loop_
_entity.id
_entity.type
_entity.pdbx_description
1 polymer ?
#
loop_
_entity_poly.entity_id
_entity_poly.type
_entity_poly.pdbx_seq_one_letter_code
_entity_poly.pdbx_strand_id
1 'polypeptide(L)' 'MKEKKLVFRKQNVLYERKISRCREKGVCPECRGRGLEKVLQNEYYYVEPSKCAGCQGTGKFTDWNRLKVIS' A
#
# COMPACT_ATOMS: atom_id res chain seq x y z
N MET A 1 -0.64 -23.40 18.84
CA MET A 1 -0.05 -22.04 19.02
C MET A 1 1.19 -21.73 18.16
N LYS A 2 1.91 -22.72 17.60
CA LYS A 2 3.13 -22.48 16.78
C LYS A 2 2.83 -21.93 15.36
N GLU A 3 1.70 -22.32 14.77
CA GLU A 3 1.34 -21.92 13.39
C GLU A 3 1.05 -20.43 13.24
N LYS A 4 0.38 -19.79 14.21
CA LYS A 4 0.10 -18.34 14.17
C LYS A 4 1.37 -17.48 14.15
N LYS A 5 2.43 -17.90 14.88
CA LYS A 5 3.75 -17.22 14.86
C LYS A 5 4.43 -17.34 13.49
N LEU A 6 4.32 -18.49 12.83
CA LEU A 6 4.92 -18.72 11.51
C LEU A 6 4.21 -17.89 10.42
N VAL A 7 2.88 -17.81 10.46
CA VAL A 7 2.06 -17.02 9.52
C VAL A 7 2.34 -15.52 9.68
N PHE A 8 2.40 -15.02 10.91
CA PHE A 8 2.73 -13.62 11.19
C PHE A 8 4.14 -13.23 10.72
N ARG A 9 5.13 -14.12 10.92
CA ARG A 9 6.50 -13.91 10.44
C ARG A 9 6.57 -13.88 8.91
N LYS A 10 5.82 -14.76 8.23
CA LYS A 10 5.77 -14.81 6.76
C LYS A 10 5.13 -13.54 6.16
N GLN A 11 4.10 -12.99 6.79
CA GLN A 11 3.43 -11.76 6.35
C GLN A 11 4.36 -10.53 6.39
N ASN A 12 5.20 -10.40 7.41
CA ASN A 12 6.18 -9.31 7.51
C ASN A 12 7.22 -9.36 6.38
N VAL A 13 7.79 -10.53 6.10
CA VAL A 13 8.81 -10.68 5.03
C VAL A 13 8.25 -10.33 3.65
N LEU A 14 7.01 -10.74 3.35
CA LEU A 14 6.36 -10.40 2.09
C LEU A 14 6.07 -8.90 1.96
N TYR A 15 5.71 -8.26 3.08
CA TYR A 15 5.48 -6.83 3.14
C TYR A 15 6.77 -6.03 2.91
N GLU A 16 7.86 -6.39 3.57
CA GLU A 16 9.18 -5.77 3.37
C GLU A 16 9.68 -5.91 1.93
N ARG A 17 9.56 -7.11 1.35
CA ARG A 17 9.91 -7.34 -0.07
C ARG A 17 9.10 -6.46 -1.02
N LYS A 18 7.79 -6.31 -0.74
CA LYS A 18 6.92 -5.42 -1.51
C LYS A 18 7.39 -3.97 -1.39
N ILE A 19 7.73 -3.51 -0.19
CA ILE A 19 8.24 -2.17 0.05
C ILE A 19 9.55 -1.95 -0.72
N SER A 20 10.53 -2.85 -0.62
CA SER A 20 11.80 -2.74 -1.36
C SER A 20 11.57 -2.57 -2.86
N ARG A 21 10.76 -3.45 -3.46
CA ARG A 21 10.46 -3.38 -4.90
C ARG A 21 9.75 -2.08 -5.29
N CYS A 22 8.87 -1.58 -4.44
CA CYS A 22 8.16 -0.31 -4.68
C CYS A 22 9.10 0.89 -4.50
N ARG A 23 10.04 0.83 -3.54
CA ARG A 23 11.10 1.82 -3.34
C ARG A 23 12.01 1.91 -4.55
N GLU A 24 12.50 0.77 -5.05
CA GLU A 24 13.35 0.70 -6.25
C GLU A 24 12.65 1.30 -7.48
N LYS A 25 11.33 1.13 -7.59
CA LYS A 25 10.51 1.70 -8.68
C LYS A 25 10.05 3.14 -8.41
N GLY A 26 10.32 3.70 -7.23
CA GLY A 26 9.86 5.04 -6.84
C GLY A 26 8.33 5.19 -6.67
N VAL A 27 7.58 4.09 -6.57
CA VAL A 27 6.11 4.11 -6.51
C VAL A 27 5.56 3.79 -5.12
N CYS A 28 4.41 4.37 -4.78
CA CYS A 28 3.71 4.09 -3.53
C CYS A 28 3.33 2.59 -3.44
N PRO A 29 3.64 1.89 -2.33
CA PRO A 29 3.33 0.46 -2.18
C PRO A 29 1.84 0.17 -1.98
N GLU A 30 1.03 1.16 -1.61
CA GLU A 30 -0.41 0.99 -1.36
C GLU A 30 -1.21 1.09 -2.66
N CYS A 31 -1.05 2.19 -3.40
CA CYS A 31 -1.73 2.39 -4.69
C CYS A 31 -0.93 1.87 -5.89
N ARG A 32 0.32 1.40 -5.71
CA ARG A 32 1.23 0.96 -6.78
C ARG A 32 1.46 2.02 -7.87
N GLY A 33 1.56 3.29 -7.49
CA GLY A 33 1.75 4.40 -8.43
C GLY A 33 0.48 5.08 -8.94
N ARG A 34 -0.71 4.54 -8.66
CA ARG A 34 -1.98 5.11 -9.16
C ARG A 34 -2.39 6.45 -8.55
N GLY A 35 -1.88 6.80 -7.37
CA GLY A 35 -2.37 7.95 -6.59
C GLY A 35 -3.77 7.75 -5.99
N LEU A 36 -4.56 6.79 -6.47
CA LEU A 36 -5.93 6.53 -6.02
C LEU A 36 -6.02 5.27 -5.15
N GLU A 37 -6.98 5.27 -4.24
CA GLU A 37 -7.40 4.09 -3.49
C GLU A 37 -7.91 3.03 -4.49
N LYS A 38 -7.82 1.74 -4.11
CA LYS A 38 -8.47 0.70 -4.90
C LYS A 38 -9.97 0.89 -4.78
N VAL A 39 -10.60 1.27 -5.88
CA VAL A 39 -12.04 1.33 -5.96
C VAL A 39 -12.59 -0.09 -6.04
N LEU A 40 -13.50 -0.41 -5.12
CA LEU A 40 -14.36 -1.56 -5.27
C LEU A 40 -15.54 -1.12 -6.12
N GLN A 41 -15.55 -1.53 -7.39
CA GLN A 41 -16.70 -1.34 -8.27
C GLN A 41 -17.39 -2.69 -8.43
N ASN A 42 -18.70 -2.71 -8.20
CA ASN A 42 -19.57 -3.79 -8.62
C ASN A 42 -20.81 -3.18 -9.32
N GLU A 43 -21.65 -4.00 -9.95
CA GLU A 43 -22.80 -3.51 -10.73
C GLU A 43 -23.81 -2.68 -9.91
N TYR A 44 -23.80 -2.81 -8.58
CA TYR A 44 -24.75 -2.14 -7.69
C TYR A 44 -24.13 -0.99 -6.87
N TYR A 45 -22.81 -0.84 -6.91
CA TYR A 45 -22.07 0.10 -6.07
C TYR A 45 -20.91 0.70 -6.84
N TYR A 46 -21.02 2.01 -7.07
CA TYR A 46 -19.94 2.84 -7.56
C TYR A 46 -19.46 3.74 -6.41
N VAL A 47 -18.21 3.58 -6.03
CA VAL A 47 -17.52 4.51 -5.11
C VAL A 47 -16.60 5.36 -5.95
N GLU A 48 -16.65 6.68 -5.78
CA GLU A 48 -15.72 7.57 -6.47
C GLU A 48 -14.28 7.27 -6.02
N PRO A 49 -13.30 7.20 -6.95
CA PRO A 49 -11.92 6.97 -6.59
C PRO A 49 -11.40 8.05 -5.64
N SER A 50 -11.20 7.69 -4.37
CA SER A 50 -10.58 8.56 -3.39
C SER A 50 -9.05 8.60 -3.59
N LYS A 51 -8.42 9.68 -3.11
CA LYS A 51 -6.96 9.75 -3.07
C LYS A 51 -6.42 8.66 -2.14
N CYS A 52 -5.35 8.00 -2.55
CA CYS A 52 -4.69 6.99 -1.74
C CYS A 52 -4.21 7.61 -0.43
N ALA A 53 -4.72 7.12 0.71
CA ALA A 53 -4.36 7.63 2.03
C ALA A 53 -2.84 7.58 2.30
N GLY A 54 -2.17 6.55 1.78
CA GLY A 54 -0.75 6.35 1.94
C GLY A 54 0.13 7.36 1.22
N CYS A 55 -0.30 7.99 0.12
CA CYS A 55 0.52 8.94 -0.65
C CYS A 55 -0.21 10.24 -0.99
N GLN A 56 -1.42 10.43 -0.46
CA GLN A 56 -2.32 11.58 -0.66
C GLN A 56 -2.56 11.96 -2.12
N GLY A 57 -2.58 10.99 -3.04
CA GLY A 57 -2.82 11.29 -4.48
C GLY A 57 -1.56 11.30 -5.34
N THR A 58 -0.36 11.37 -4.76
CA THR A 58 0.88 11.55 -5.53
C THR A 58 1.34 10.29 -6.27
N GLY A 59 1.05 9.11 -5.70
CA GLY A 59 1.50 7.83 -6.21
C GLY A 59 2.99 7.54 -5.99
N LYS A 60 3.76 8.42 -5.33
CA LYS A 60 5.21 8.27 -5.17
C LYS A 60 5.59 7.55 -3.88
N PHE A 61 6.73 6.84 -3.92
CA PHE A 61 7.27 6.17 -2.73
C PHE A 61 7.72 7.17 -1.66
N THR A 62 8.32 8.29 -2.06
CA THR A 62 8.84 9.33 -1.14
C THR A 62 7.73 9.94 -0.29
N ASP A 63 6.62 10.28 -0.92
CA ASP A 63 5.46 10.86 -0.24
C ASP A 63 4.83 9.83 0.71
N TRP A 64 4.77 8.56 0.30
CA TRP A 64 4.35 7.47 1.17
C TRP A 64 5.26 7.28 2.38
N ASN A 65 6.58 7.29 2.16
CA ASN A 65 7.56 7.12 3.23
C ASN A 65 7.52 8.30 4.20
N ARG A 66 7.30 9.53 3.71
CA ARG A 66 7.17 10.72 4.55
C ARG A 66 5.98 10.63 5.51
N LEU A 67 4.84 10.16 5.02
CA LEU A 67 3.61 10.04 5.82
C LEU A 67 3.70 8.92 6.86
N LYS A 68 4.42 7.83 6.58
CA LYS A 68 4.60 6.70 7.52
C LYS A 68 5.58 6.98 8.67
N VAL A 69 6.51 7.92 8.50
CA VAL A 69 7.48 8.27 9.55
C VAL A 69 6.86 9.18 10.62
N ILE A 70 5.72 9.80 10.32
CA ILE A 70 5.03 10.74 11.22
C ILE A 70 3.94 10.05 12.07
N SER A 71 3.60 8.79 11.78
CA SER A 71 2.52 8.01 12.44
C SER A 71 3.02 7.04 13.50
#